data_AF-A0A926BLW6-F1
#
_entry.id   AF-A0A926BLW6-F1
#
_cell.length_a   1.000
_cell.length_b   1.000
_cell.length_c   1.000
_cell.angle_alpha   90.00
_cell.angle_beta   90.00
_cell.angle_gamma   90.00
#
_symmetry.space_group_name_H-M   'P 1'
#
loop_
_entity.id
_entity.type
_entity.pdbx_description
1 polymer ?
#
loop_
_entity_poly.entity_id
_entity_poly.type
_entity_poly.pdbx_seq_one_letter_code
_entity_poly.pdbx_strand_id
1 'polypeptide(L)'
;MMKQQITAWGAACVALLMTGGLAGCGGSDGVQTPVASPTPAPSVNITRGTESTFSQSARILAAREAARNGATWLSAETARLADVDLAAIRRAYPQVATIEARPEYDLRTVLVAIPPTAPFLQNWLRGETATGDAGIDALLTEFAPESVESVGSPIEGGTYYFTLKFGQSLNMVKLAERLRAASAVIVAADPNRFAGDGDDIVRDDAAGKKRYIWSRGSGDCPAGCINRYSYTFEIAADGTVILVREGEEIPGGTP
;
A
#
# COMPACT_ATOMS: atom_id res chain seq x y z
N MET A 1 18.55 -13.39 -47.57
CA MET A 1 17.67 -14.51 -47.99
C MET A 1 17.96 -15.69 -47.08
N MET A 2 17.12 -15.92 -46.08
CA MET A 2 17.27 -17.03 -45.13
C MET A 2 15.86 -17.47 -44.73
N LYS A 3 15.49 -18.69 -45.13
CA LYS A 3 14.20 -19.35 -44.86
C LYS A 3 14.41 -20.29 -43.67
N GLN A 4 13.57 -20.19 -42.63
CA GLN A 4 13.30 -21.25 -41.64
C GLN A 4 11.85 -21.04 -41.20
N GLN A 5 10.88 -21.70 -41.84
CA GLN A 5 10.31 -23.02 -41.54
C GLN A 5 9.71 -23.18 -40.14
N ILE A 6 8.39 -23.35 -40.21
CA ILE A 6 7.37 -23.58 -39.19
C ILE A 6 7.33 -25.08 -38.88
N THR A 7 7.17 -25.47 -37.62
CA THR A 7 6.71 -26.82 -37.25
C THR A 7 5.63 -26.78 -36.19
N ALA A 8 4.66 -27.67 -36.41
CA ALA A 8 3.32 -27.73 -35.87
C ALA A 8 3.24 -28.19 -34.39
N TRP A 9 2.17 -27.74 -33.74
CA TRP A 9 1.67 -28.28 -32.48
C TRP A 9 0.71 -29.44 -32.78
N GLY A 10 0.99 -30.61 -32.20
CA GLY A 10 0.11 -31.78 -32.21
C GLY A 10 -0.62 -31.91 -30.88
N ALA A 11 -1.95 -31.90 -30.94
CA ALA A 11 -2.84 -32.21 -29.84
C ALA A 11 -2.95 -33.73 -29.62
N ALA A 12 -3.08 -34.16 -28.36
CA ALA A 12 -3.61 -35.47 -28.03
C ALA A 12 -4.48 -35.39 -26.77
N CYS A 13 -5.80 -35.41 -27.00
CA CYS A 13 -6.80 -35.80 -26.01
C CYS A 13 -6.61 -37.27 -25.63
N VAL A 14 -6.61 -37.58 -24.34
CA VAL A 14 -6.92 -38.92 -23.85
C VAL A 14 -8.02 -38.79 -22.80
N ALA A 15 -9.20 -39.26 -23.18
CA ALA A 15 -10.29 -39.54 -22.28
C ALA A 15 -10.01 -40.87 -21.55
N LEU A 16 -10.20 -40.89 -20.23
CA LEU A 16 -10.27 -42.13 -19.46
C LEU A 16 -11.62 -42.21 -18.78
N LEU A 17 -12.50 -43.03 -19.35
CA LEU A 17 -13.68 -43.60 -18.71
C LEU A 17 -13.24 -44.82 -17.90
N MET A 18 -13.57 -44.86 -16.61
CA MET A 18 -13.66 -46.11 -15.87
C MET A 18 -14.96 -46.13 -15.05
N THR A 19 -15.75 -47.12 -15.40
CA THR A 19 -17.02 -47.55 -14.80
C THR A 19 -16.80 -48.44 -13.58
N GLY A 20 -17.72 -48.37 -12.63
CA GLY A 20 -18.18 -49.55 -11.85
C GLY A 20 -17.77 -49.60 -10.39
N GLY A 21 -18.78 -49.69 -9.50
CA GLY A 21 -18.60 -50.06 -8.10
C GLY A 21 -19.87 -49.85 -7.27
N LEU A 22 -20.55 -50.96 -6.96
CA LEU A 22 -21.83 -51.05 -6.26
C LEU A 22 -21.76 -50.78 -4.75
N ALA A 23 -22.89 -50.30 -4.23
CA ALA A 23 -23.55 -50.60 -2.94
C ALA A 23 -22.69 -50.78 -1.67
N GLY A 24 -22.91 -49.87 -0.72
CA GLY A 24 -22.61 -50.06 0.69
C GLY A 24 -23.43 -49.11 1.56
N CYS A 25 -24.62 -49.53 1.98
CA CYS A 25 -25.38 -48.87 3.05
C CYS A 25 -24.82 -49.33 4.40
N GLY A 26 -24.04 -48.48 5.05
CA GLY A 26 -23.58 -48.65 6.42
C GLY A 26 -23.79 -47.35 7.17
N GLY A 27 -24.85 -47.28 7.98
CA GLY A 27 -25.14 -46.16 8.85
C GLY A 27 -24.13 -46.09 9.99
N SER A 28 -23.53 -44.93 10.17
CA SER A 28 -22.89 -44.53 11.41
C SER A 28 -23.17 -43.04 11.61
N ASP A 29 -23.92 -42.72 12.66
CA ASP A 29 -24.15 -41.37 13.15
C ASP A 29 -22.84 -40.78 13.67
N GLY A 30 -21.99 -40.37 12.74
CA GLY A 30 -20.76 -39.63 13.01
C GLY A 30 -21.09 -38.16 13.17
N VAL A 31 -20.96 -37.65 14.39
CA VAL A 31 -20.89 -36.22 14.69
C VAL A 31 -19.86 -35.60 13.74
N GLN A 32 -20.33 -34.87 12.72
CA GLN A 32 -19.48 -34.09 11.83
C GLN A 32 -18.84 -32.99 12.67
N THR A 33 -17.58 -33.18 13.03
CA THR A 33 -16.75 -32.08 13.51
C THR A 33 -16.71 -31.03 12.40
N PRO A 34 -17.00 -29.75 12.69
CA PRO A 34 -16.95 -28.71 11.68
C PRO A 34 -15.53 -28.65 11.14
N VAL A 35 -15.36 -29.04 9.87
CA VAL A 35 -14.12 -28.88 9.14
C VAL A 35 -13.84 -27.39 9.12
N ALA A 36 -12.76 -26.98 9.80
CA ALA A 36 -12.30 -25.60 9.78
C ALA A 36 -12.24 -25.15 8.32
N SER A 37 -13.01 -24.12 7.97
CA SER A 37 -13.00 -23.58 6.62
C SER A 37 -11.55 -23.27 6.24
N PRO A 38 -11.09 -23.70 5.05
CA PRO A 38 -9.71 -23.47 4.64
C PRO A 38 -9.41 -21.98 4.74
N THR A 39 -8.35 -21.63 5.48
CA THR A 39 -7.87 -20.25 5.56
C THR A 39 -7.72 -19.74 4.12
N PRO A 40 -8.47 -18.70 3.72
CA PRO A 40 -8.37 -18.18 2.36
C PRO A 40 -6.91 -17.82 2.08
N ALA A 41 -6.45 -18.14 0.87
CA ALA A 41 -5.12 -17.77 0.43
C ALA A 41 -4.91 -16.26 0.68
N PRO A 42 -3.74 -15.85 1.20
CA PRO A 42 -3.50 -14.44 1.49
C PRO A 42 -3.72 -13.62 0.22
N SER A 43 -4.50 -12.54 0.34
CA SER A 43 -4.71 -11.62 -0.77
C SER A 43 -3.36 -11.09 -1.23
N VAL A 44 -3.13 -10.96 -2.54
CA VAL A 44 -1.86 -10.43 -3.06
C VAL A 44 -1.68 -8.96 -2.62
N ASN A 45 -2.79 -8.24 -2.52
CA ASN A 45 -2.86 -6.83 -2.15
C ASN A 45 -3.61 -6.63 -0.83
N ILE A 46 -3.30 -5.54 -0.13
CA ILE A 46 -4.14 -5.03 0.96
C ILE A 46 -5.47 -4.57 0.36
N THR A 47 -6.57 -4.98 0.98
CA THR A 47 -7.92 -4.62 0.57
C THR A 47 -8.67 -3.98 1.74
N ARG A 48 -9.81 -3.34 1.49
CA ARG A 48 -10.73 -2.83 2.53
C ARG A 48 -11.05 -3.90 3.59
N GLY A 49 -11.23 -5.16 3.17
CA GLY A 49 -11.54 -6.27 4.08
C GLY A 49 -10.35 -6.82 4.86
N THR A 50 -9.12 -6.56 4.42
CA THR A 50 -7.89 -7.11 5.04
C THR A 50 -7.01 -6.05 5.70
N GLU A 51 -7.25 -4.76 5.47
CA GLU A 51 -6.37 -3.69 5.95
C GLU A 51 -6.20 -3.64 7.47
N SER A 52 -7.25 -3.92 8.23
CA SER A 52 -7.21 -3.93 9.71
C SER A 52 -6.34 -5.04 10.30
N THR A 53 -5.90 -6.00 9.48
CA THR A 53 -4.98 -7.06 9.91
C THR A 53 -3.53 -6.60 9.97
N PHE A 54 -3.21 -5.45 9.39
CA PHE A 54 -1.85 -4.91 9.33
C PHE A 54 -1.69 -3.68 10.22
N SER A 55 -0.56 -3.55 10.91
CA SER A 55 -0.27 -2.33 11.66
C SER A 55 -0.19 -1.11 10.74
N GLN A 56 -0.35 0.09 11.30
CA GLN A 56 -0.15 1.33 10.54
C GLN A 56 1.27 1.40 9.96
N SER A 57 2.28 1.05 10.75
CA SER A 57 3.69 1.05 10.32
C SER A 57 3.95 0.09 9.16
N ALA A 58 3.39 -1.11 9.20
CA ALA A 58 3.50 -2.07 8.09
C ALA A 58 2.86 -1.55 6.80
N ARG A 59 1.69 -0.90 6.89
CA ARG A 59 1.02 -0.29 5.72
C ARG A 59 1.85 0.85 5.13
N ILE A 60 2.46 1.69 5.96
CA ILE A 60 3.36 2.77 5.52
C ILE A 60 4.60 2.22 4.82
N LEU A 61 5.23 1.19 5.38
CA LEU A 61 6.39 0.55 4.77
C LEU A 61 6.04 -0.13 3.44
N ALA A 62 4.87 -0.78 3.35
CA ALA A 62 4.36 -1.33 2.10
C ALA A 62 4.06 -0.24 1.06
N ALA A 63 3.57 0.93 1.47
CA ALA A 63 3.36 2.07 0.59
C ALA A 63 4.66 2.66 0.04
N ARG A 64 5.69 2.79 0.88
CA ARG A 64 7.03 3.22 0.46
C ARG A 64 7.63 2.24 -0.56
N GLU A 65 7.51 0.94 -0.32
CA GLU A 65 7.98 -0.09 -1.26
C GLU A 65 7.21 -0.05 -2.59
N ALA A 66 5.88 0.04 -2.53
CA ALA A 66 5.04 0.16 -3.73
C ALA A 66 5.37 1.41 -4.55
N ALA A 67 5.67 2.53 -3.89
CA ALA A 67 6.10 3.76 -4.56
C ALA A 67 7.46 3.58 -5.26
N ARG A 68 8.42 2.90 -4.63
CA ARG A 68 9.74 2.63 -5.22
C ARG A 68 9.68 1.71 -6.43
N ASN A 69 8.86 0.66 -6.38
CA ASN A 69 8.79 -0.35 -7.45
C ASN A 69 7.70 -0.05 -8.50
N GLY A 70 6.93 1.04 -8.33
CA GLY A 70 5.88 1.46 -9.25
C GLY A 70 4.60 0.61 -9.20
N ALA A 71 4.43 -0.24 -8.19
CA ALA A 71 3.24 -1.06 -8.02
C ALA A 71 2.00 -0.19 -7.76
N THR A 72 0.87 -0.55 -8.37
CA THR A 72 -0.40 0.17 -8.17
C THR A 72 -1.00 -0.04 -6.79
N TRP A 73 -0.83 -1.24 -6.22
CA TRP A 73 -1.47 -1.67 -4.99
C TRP A 73 -0.43 -1.94 -3.91
N LEU A 74 -0.85 -1.83 -2.65
CA LEU A 74 0.00 -2.20 -1.52
C LEU A 74 0.01 -3.72 -1.37
N SER A 75 1.20 -4.32 -1.30
CA SER A 75 1.34 -5.77 -1.12
C SER A 75 1.01 -6.16 0.32
N ALA A 76 0.05 -7.09 0.48
CA ALA A 76 -0.28 -7.65 1.79
C ALA A 76 0.88 -8.46 2.37
N GLU A 77 1.62 -9.17 1.52
CA GLU A 77 2.81 -9.92 1.94
C GLU A 77 3.91 -8.99 2.46
N THR A 78 4.14 -7.85 1.78
CA THR A 78 5.11 -6.86 2.25
C THR A 78 4.72 -6.29 3.62
N ALA A 79 3.44 -5.96 3.82
CA ALA A 79 2.95 -5.49 5.12
C ALA A 79 3.05 -6.58 6.20
N ARG A 80 2.66 -7.83 5.89
CA ARG A 80 2.78 -8.96 6.81
C ARG A 80 4.23 -9.20 7.26
N LEU A 81 5.17 -9.20 6.31
CA LEU A 81 6.59 -9.37 6.61
C LEU A 81 7.12 -8.22 7.46
N ALA A 82 6.71 -6.98 7.17
CA ALA A 82 7.06 -5.85 8.00
C ALA A 82 6.52 -6.03 9.44
N ASP A 83 5.25 -6.38 9.62
CA ASP A 83 4.67 -6.61 10.96
C ASP A 83 5.44 -7.66 11.77
N VAL A 84 5.81 -8.78 11.14
CA VAL A 84 6.61 -9.84 11.77
C VAL A 84 7.96 -9.30 12.24
N ASP A 85 8.67 -8.55 11.39
CA ASP A 85 9.98 -8.01 11.75
C ASP A 85 9.90 -6.93 12.81
N LEU A 86 8.97 -5.98 12.68
CA LEU A 86 8.80 -4.89 13.63
C LEU A 86 8.43 -5.47 15.00
N ALA A 87 7.56 -6.48 15.07
CA ALA A 87 7.27 -7.18 16.32
C ALA A 87 8.50 -7.89 16.90
N ALA A 88 9.31 -8.54 16.07
CA ALA A 88 10.54 -9.19 16.52
C ALA A 88 11.56 -8.19 17.08
N ILE A 89 11.76 -7.05 16.40
CA ILE A 89 12.64 -5.96 16.85
C ILE A 89 12.16 -5.40 18.18
N ARG A 90 10.87 -5.05 18.29
CA ARG A 90 10.30 -4.48 19.53
C ARG A 90 10.41 -5.43 20.73
N ARG A 91 10.28 -6.74 20.48
CA ARG A 91 10.46 -7.77 21.52
C ARG A 91 11.92 -7.91 21.96
N ALA A 92 12.87 -7.82 21.02
CA ALA A 92 14.30 -7.91 21.32
C ALA A 92 14.87 -6.61 21.93
N TYR A 93 14.31 -5.46 21.55
CA TYR A 93 14.78 -4.12 21.91
C TYR A 93 13.63 -3.23 22.38
N PRO A 94 13.17 -3.37 23.63
CA PRO A 94 12.02 -2.62 24.14
C PRO A 94 12.15 -1.09 24.09
N GLN A 95 13.37 -0.54 24.03
CA GLN A 95 13.61 0.90 23.96
C GLN A 95 13.07 1.57 22.68
N VAL A 96 12.89 0.80 21.60
CA VAL A 96 12.28 1.28 20.34
C VAL A 96 10.79 0.96 20.22
N ALA A 97 10.17 0.37 21.26
CA ALA A 97 8.80 -0.14 21.19
C ALA A 97 7.75 0.90 20.78
N THR A 98 7.98 2.19 21.10
CA THR A 98 7.04 3.29 20.84
C THR A 98 7.30 4.04 19.53
N ILE A 99 8.38 3.73 18.81
CA ILE A 99 8.68 4.35 17.53
C ILE A 99 7.78 3.69 16.47
N GLU A 100 7.16 4.50 15.61
CA GLU A 100 6.30 4.06 14.51
C GLU A 100 6.85 4.60 13.18
N ALA A 101 6.50 3.94 12.07
CA ALA A 101 6.78 4.47 10.75
C ALA A 101 5.89 5.70 10.52
N ARG A 102 6.49 6.78 10.03
CA ARG A 102 5.78 8.03 9.77
C ARG A 102 5.20 8.02 8.36
N PRO A 103 3.91 8.34 8.17
CA PRO A 103 3.38 8.50 6.84
C PRO A 103 3.94 9.77 6.19
N GLU A 104 4.38 9.69 4.94
CA GLU A 104 4.74 10.86 4.12
C GLU A 104 3.50 11.56 3.54
N TYR A 105 2.41 10.80 3.44
CA TYR A 105 1.12 11.22 2.96
C TYR A 105 0.05 10.31 3.55
N ASP A 106 -1.19 10.78 3.57
CA ASP A 106 -2.33 9.95 3.93
C ASP A 106 -2.52 8.83 2.90
N LEU A 107 -2.52 7.58 3.36
CA LEU A 107 -2.65 6.41 2.49
C LEU A 107 -4.06 6.22 1.93
N ARG A 108 -5.02 7.06 2.34
CA ARG A 108 -6.45 6.96 1.98
C ARG A 108 -6.98 8.21 1.29
N THR A 109 -6.13 9.21 1.02
CA THR A 109 -6.55 10.42 0.33
C THR A 109 -5.58 10.86 -0.76
N VAL A 110 -6.16 11.30 -1.89
CA VAL A 110 -5.43 11.97 -2.97
C VAL A 110 -6.09 13.33 -3.21
N LEU A 111 -5.24 14.35 -3.39
CA LEU A 111 -5.67 15.69 -3.76
C LEU A 111 -5.71 15.79 -5.27
N VAL A 112 -6.76 16.43 -5.79
CA VAL A 112 -6.96 16.63 -7.23
C VAL A 112 -7.35 18.08 -7.45
N ALA A 113 -6.70 18.72 -8.42
CA ALA A 113 -7.01 20.07 -8.85
C ALA A 113 -7.59 20.06 -10.26
N ILE A 114 -8.67 20.83 -10.47
CA ILE A 114 -9.36 20.97 -11.75
C ILE A 114 -9.66 22.44 -12.07
N PRO A 115 -9.70 22.84 -13.36
CA PRO A 115 -10.05 24.19 -13.76
C PRO A 115 -11.55 24.45 -13.55
N PRO A 116 -11.98 25.74 -13.54
CA PRO A 116 -13.40 26.08 -13.40
C PRO A 116 -14.24 25.62 -14.60
N THR A 117 -13.60 25.31 -15.73
CA THR A 117 -14.21 24.81 -16.97
C THR A 117 -14.34 23.29 -17.01
N ALA A 118 -13.93 22.57 -15.95
CA ALA A 118 -14.05 21.12 -15.90
C ALA A 118 -15.53 20.70 -15.98
N PRO A 119 -15.91 19.79 -16.91
CA PRO A 119 -17.31 19.43 -17.14
C PRO A 119 -17.98 18.79 -15.92
N PHE A 120 -17.20 18.21 -15.02
CA PHE A 120 -17.67 17.54 -13.80
C PHE A 120 -17.51 18.35 -12.52
N LEU A 121 -17.10 19.62 -12.62
CA LEU A 121 -16.90 20.47 -11.43
C LEU A 121 -18.15 20.49 -10.53
N GLN A 122 -19.33 20.65 -11.13
CA GLN A 122 -20.58 20.74 -10.37
C GLN A 122 -20.95 19.42 -9.67
N ASN A 123 -20.58 18.28 -10.24
CA ASN A 123 -20.79 16.98 -9.60
C ASN A 123 -19.91 16.84 -8.36
N TRP A 124 -18.63 17.17 -8.50
CA TRP A 124 -17.67 17.11 -7.39
C TRP A 124 -18.00 18.12 -6.28
N LEU A 125 -18.51 19.31 -6.62
CA LEU A 125 -19.02 20.28 -5.63
C LEU A 125 -20.23 19.75 -4.85
N ARG A 126 -21.01 18.83 -5.41
CA ARG A 126 -22.13 18.14 -4.72
C ARG A 126 -21.69 16.86 -4.01
N GLY A 127 -20.41 16.50 -4.05
CA GLY A 127 -19.90 15.26 -3.46
C GLY A 127 -20.15 14.01 -4.32
N GLU A 128 -20.57 14.16 -5.58
CA GLU A 128 -20.79 13.07 -6.52
C GLU A 128 -19.46 12.70 -7.19
N THR A 129 -19.07 11.42 -7.18
CA THR A 129 -17.80 10.97 -7.77
C THR A 129 -17.83 10.91 -9.30
N ALA A 130 -19.01 10.75 -9.92
CA ALA A 130 -19.15 10.60 -11.36
C ALA A 130 -18.68 11.84 -12.14
N THR A 131 -17.85 11.62 -13.16
CA THR A 131 -17.26 12.71 -13.96
C THR A 131 -17.79 12.79 -15.39
N GLY A 132 -18.26 11.69 -15.98
CA GLY A 132 -18.56 11.63 -17.41
C GLY A 132 -17.31 11.69 -18.30
N ASP A 133 -16.12 11.77 -17.71
CA ASP A 133 -14.84 11.57 -18.38
C ASP A 133 -14.49 10.08 -18.25
N ALA A 134 -14.50 9.36 -19.38
CA ALA A 134 -14.32 7.91 -19.38
C ALA A 134 -12.97 7.45 -18.79
N GLY A 135 -11.91 8.26 -18.93
CA GLY A 135 -10.60 7.96 -18.38
C GLY A 135 -10.60 8.05 -16.85
N ILE A 136 -11.19 9.11 -16.32
CA ILE A 136 -11.32 9.29 -14.87
C ILE A 136 -12.31 8.26 -14.29
N ASP A 137 -13.48 8.09 -14.90
CA ASP A 137 -14.52 7.18 -14.41
C ASP A 137 -14.06 5.71 -14.39
N ALA A 138 -13.18 5.30 -15.32
CA ALA A 138 -12.55 3.99 -15.26
C ALA A 138 -11.70 3.81 -13.99
N LEU A 139 -10.90 4.82 -13.62
CA LEU A 139 -10.13 4.80 -12.38
C LEU A 139 -11.02 4.86 -11.14
N LEU A 140 -12.06 5.70 -11.13
CA LEU A 140 -12.98 5.79 -10.00
C LEU A 140 -13.77 4.49 -9.82
N THR A 141 -14.04 3.76 -10.90
CA THR A 141 -14.63 2.42 -10.84
C THR A 141 -13.64 1.40 -10.27
N GLU A 142 -12.38 1.44 -10.72
CA GLU A 142 -11.33 0.51 -10.26
C GLU A 142 -11.00 0.67 -8.77
N PHE A 143 -10.83 1.91 -8.32
CA PHE A 143 -10.41 2.21 -6.94
C PHE A 143 -11.57 2.46 -5.98
N ALA A 144 -12.78 2.72 -6.49
CA ALA A 144 -14.00 2.91 -5.73
C ALA A 144 -13.84 3.87 -4.53
N PRO A 145 -13.54 5.17 -4.76
CA PRO A 145 -13.50 6.15 -3.69
C PRO A 145 -14.86 6.22 -2.99
N GLU A 146 -14.81 6.45 -1.68
CA GLU A 146 -16.00 6.57 -0.83
C GLU A 146 -16.63 7.95 -0.93
N SER A 147 -15.81 8.99 -1.12
CA SER A 147 -16.30 10.37 -1.27
C SER A 147 -15.34 11.24 -2.07
N VAL A 148 -15.89 12.37 -2.54
CA VAL A 148 -15.14 13.53 -3.04
C VAL A 148 -15.56 14.75 -2.22
N GLU A 149 -14.58 15.53 -1.77
CA GLU A 149 -14.81 16.69 -0.90
C GLU A 149 -14.02 17.90 -1.38
N SER A 150 -14.67 19.06 -1.45
CA SER A 150 -13.99 20.32 -1.80
C SER A 150 -13.04 20.76 -0.69
N VAL A 151 -11.83 21.15 -1.07
CA VAL A 151 -10.81 21.68 -0.15
C VAL A 151 -10.80 23.20 -0.24
N GLY A 152 -11.55 23.84 0.66
CA GLY A 152 -11.61 25.30 0.75
C GLY A 152 -12.29 25.98 -0.44
N SER A 153 -12.11 27.30 -0.50
CA SER A 153 -12.53 28.13 -1.63
C SER A 153 -11.48 28.10 -2.75
N PRO A 154 -11.88 28.33 -4.02
CA PRO A 154 -10.92 28.44 -5.12
C PRO A 154 -9.85 29.49 -4.81
N ILE A 155 -8.58 29.16 -5.07
CA ILE A 155 -7.48 30.11 -4.98
C ILE A 155 -7.65 31.14 -6.11
N GLU A 156 -7.14 32.35 -5.91
CA GLU A 156 -7.03 33.39 -6.93
C GLU A 156 -6.43 32.79 -8.23
N GLY A 157 -7.22 32.75 -9.31
CA GLY A 157 -6.93 31.97 -10.53
C GLY A 157 -7.94 30.86 -10.86
N GLY A 158 -8.89 30.57 -9.94
CA GLY A 158 -10.11 29.81 -10.24
C GLY A 158 -9.97 28.28 -10.26
N THR A 159 -8.81 27.74 -9.86
CA THR A 159 -8.63 26.28 -9.73
C THR A 159 -9.33 25.76 -8.48
N TYR A 160 -10.05 24.66 -8.62
CA TYR A 160 -10.75 23.99 -7.52
C TYR A 160 -9.94 22.78 -7.07
N TYR A 161 -9.83 22.60 -5.76
CA TYR A 161 -9.14 21.47 -5.14
C TYR A 161 -10.15 20.55 -4.49
N PHE A 162 -9.96 19.26 -4.69
CA PHE A 162 -10.80 18.21 -4.14
C PHE A 162 -9.94 17.14 -3.50
N THR A 163 -10.46 16.53 -2.44
CA THR A 163 -9.92 15.30 -1.86
C THR A 163 -10.80 14.15 -2.28
N LEU A 164 -10.24 13.13 -2.93
CA LEU A 164 -10.89 11.84 -3.07
C LEU A 164 -10.49 10.96 -1.88
N LYS A 165 -11.48 10.42 -1.16
CA LYS A 165 -11.27 9.55 0.00
C LYS A 165 -11.52 8.11 -0.35
N PHE A 166 -10.67 7.20 0.13
CA PHE A 166 -10.76 5.77 -0.16
C PHE A 166 -10.92 4.98 1.13
N GLY A 167 -11.74 3.93 1.06
CA GLY A 167 -11.96 3.01 2.17
C GLY A 167 -10.80 2.06 2.45
N GLN A 168 -9.69 2.18 1.72
CA GLN A 168 -8.52 1.34 1.90
C GLN A 168 -7.21 2.10 1.65
N SER A 169 -6.12 1.65 2.29
CA SER A 169 -4.77 2.16 1.99
C SER A 169 -4.34 1.80 0.56
N LEU A 170 -3.91 2.78 -0.23
CA LEU A 170 -3.41 2.61 -1.59
C LEU A 170 -2.02 3.23 -1.77
N ASN A 171 -1.38 2.91 -2.89
CA ASN A 171 -0.24 3.68 -3.36
C ASN A 171 -0.73 5.01 -3.95
N MET A 172 -0.85 6.03 -3.10
CA MET A 172 -1.36 7.35 -3.52
C MET A 172 -0.46 8.05 -4.52
N VAL A 173 0.84 7.78 -4.51
CA VAL A 173 1.77 8.28 -5.55
C VAL A 173 1.35 7.74 -6.91
N LYS A 174 1.15 6.43 -7.01
CA LYS A 174 0.79 5.81 -8.29
C LYS A 174 -0.63 6.19 -8.73
N LEU A 175 -1.56 6.32 -7.80
CA LEU A 175 -2.92 6.78 -8.11
C LEU A 175 -2.92 8.22 -8.65
N ALA A 176 -2.18 9.14 -8.01
CA ALA A 176 -2.04 10.51 -8.47
C ALA A 176 -1.45 10.61 -9.89
N GLU A 177 -0.44 9.80 -10.21
CA GLU A 177 0.09 9.69 -11.57
C GLU A 177 -0.98 9.22 -12.57
N ARG A 178 -1.74 8.17 -12.22
CA ARG A 178 -2.78 7.62 -13.10
C ARG A 178 -3.91 8.62 -13.34
N LEU A 179 -4.33 9.36 -12.31
CA LEU A 179 -5.35 10.41 -12.43
C LEU A 179 -4.91 11.53 -13.38
N ARG A 180 -3.67 12.03 -13.25
CA ARG A 180 -3.12 13.04 -14.17
C ARG A 180 -3.03 12.53 -15.61
N ALA A 181 -2.67 11.26 -15.79
CA ALA A 181 -2.56 10.65 -17.11
C ALA A 181 -3.93 10.35 -17.76
N ALA A 182 -4.98 10.19 -16.95
CA ALA A 182 -6.30 9.79 -17.44
C ALA A 182 -7.07 10.92 -18.15
N SER A 183 -6.84 12.18 -17.78
CA SER A 183 -7.53 13.33 -18.39
C SER A 183 -6.71 14.61 -18.31
N ALA A 184 -6.67 15.35 -19.43
CA ALA A 184 -6.02 16.67 -19.49
C ALA A 184 -6.75 17.74 -18.65
N VAL A 185 -7.97 17.47 -18.18
CA VAL A 185 -8.72 18.36 -17.28
C VAL A 185 -8.12 18.36 -15.86
N ILE A 186 -7.41 17.29 -15.48
CA ILE A 186 -6.74 17.21 -14.19
C ILE A 186 -5.45 18.04 -14.26
N VAL A 187 -5.46 19.25 -13.70
CA VAL A 187 -4.31 20.15 -13.76
C VAL A 187 -3.21 19.75 -12.78
N ALA A 188 -3.59 19.13 -11.67
CA ALA A 188 -2.68 18.49 -10.73
C ALA A 188 -3.40 17.35 -10.00
N ALA A 189 -2.65 16.32 -9.62
CA ALA A 189 -3.06 15.37 -8.61
C ALA A 189 -1.83 14.94 -7.83
N ASP A 190 -1.96 14.90 -6.50
CA ASP A 190 -0.86 14.63 -5.59
C ASP A 190 -1.35 13.82 -4.38
N PRO A 191 -0.50 12.96 -3.79
CA PRO A 191 -0.78 12.40 -2.48
C PRO A 191 -1.01 13.52 -1.47
N ASN A 192 -1.94 13.33 -0.52
CA ASN A 192 -2.16 14.30 0.55
C ASN A 192 -1.01 14.26 1.56
N ARG A 193 0.07 14.99 1.26
CA ARG A 193 1.35 14.93 1.99
C ARG A 193 1.27 15.59 3.37
N PHE A 194 1.98 14.99 4.33
CA PHE A 194 2.18 15.60 5.64
C PHE A 194 3.49 16.40 5.64
N ALA A 195 3.43 17.63 6.15
CA ALA A 195 4.60 18.38 6.52
C ALA A 195 4.99 18.05 7.96
N GLY A 196 6.29 17.95 8.22
CA GLY A 196 6.81 17.63 9.53
C GLY A 196 7.90 16.58 9.49
N ASP A 197 8.43 16.32 10.66
CA ASP A 197 9.43 15.29 10.94
C ASP A 197 9.11 14.69 12.33
N GLY A 198 9.83 13.66 12.75
CA GLY A 198 9.63 12.99 14.02
C GLY A 198 10.21 11.58 14.01
N ASP A 199 9.64 10.73 14.86
CA ASP A 199 9.94 9.31 14.89
C ASP A 199 9.62 8.67 13.53
N ASP A 200 10.49 7.79 13.07
CA ASP A 200 10.26 7.07 11.82
C ASP A 200 10.97 5.71 11.81
N ILE A 201 10.42 4.81 11.01
CA ILE A 201 10.99 3.52 10.68
C ILE A 201 11.13 3.45 9.16
N VAL A 202 12.35 3.30 8.68
CA VAL A 202 12.64 3.13 7.27
C VAL A 202 13.22 1.74 7.04
N ARG A 203 12.78 1.09 5.96
CA ARG A 203 13.39 -0.14 5.48
C ARG A 203 14.47 0.20 4.45
N ASP A 204 15.67 -0.29 4.70
CA ASP A 204 16.83 -0.22 3.80
C ASP A 204 17.17 -1.65 3.38
N ASP A 205 16.87 -2.04 2.14
CA ASP A 205 17.22 -3.37 1.64
C ASP A 205 18.58 -3.39 0.91
N ALA A 206 19.46 -2.41 1.18
CA ALA A 206 20.77 -2.34 0.57
C ALA A 206 21.56 -3.65 0.77
N ALA A 207 22.23 -4.08 -0.30
CA ALA A 207 23.06 -5.28 -0.34
C ALA A 207 22.33 -6.61 -0.01
N GLY A 208 21.02 -6.69 -0.26
CA GLY A 208 20.23 -7.92 -0.10
C GLY A 208 20.01 -8.32 1.36
N LYS A 209 20.26 -7.40 2.29
CA LYS A 209 20.00 -7.58 3.71
C LYS A 209 18.71 -6.89 4.10
N LYS A 210 17.92 -7.54 4.95
CA LYS A 210 16.69 -6.96 5.50
C LYS A 210 17.05 -6.04 6.67
N ARG A 211 17.24 -4.75 6.41
CA ARG A 211 17.63 -3.76 7.42
C ARG A 211 16.53 -2.75 7.69
N TYR A 212 16.39 -2.39 8.97
CA TYR A 212 15.45 -1.38 9.46
C TYR A 212 16.21 -0.31 10.22
N ILE A 213 15.98 0.95 9.84
CA ILE A 213 16.50 2.13 10.52
C ILE A 213 15.35 2.74 11.30
N TRP A 214 15.47 2.71 12.62
CA TRP A 214 14.54 3.29 13.55
C TRP A 214 15.12 4.59 14.04
N SER A 215 14.32 5.64 14.09
CA SER A 215 14.81 6.95 14.51
C SER A 215 13.80 7.64 15.42
N ARG A 216 14.32 8.34 16.43
CA ARG A 216 13.58 9.21 17.32
C ARG A 216 13.95 10.66 17.04
N GLY A 217 12.98 11.47 16.62
CA GLY A 217 13.17 12.89 16.36
C GLY A 217 12.78 13.74 17.57
N SER A 218 13.49 14.82 17.85
CA SER A 218 13.16 15.76 18.94
C SER A 218 13.66 17.18 18.69
N GLY A 219 12.98 18.16 19.29
CA GLY A 219 13.34 19.58 19.22
C GLY A 219 12.15 20.51 18.96
N ASP A 220 12.38 21.81 19.12
CA ASP A 220 11.34 22.85 19.18
C ASP A 220 10.89 23.40 17.80
N CYS A 221 11.22 22.71 16.71
CA CYS A 221 10.57 22.94 15.42
C CYS A 221 9.27 22.10 15.39
N PRO A 222 8.17 22.53 14.75
CA PRO A 222 6.92 21.74 14.62
C PRO A 222 7.09 20.32 14.04
N ALA A 223 8.30 20.01 13.61
CA ALA A 223 8.76 18.80 12.96
C ALA A 223 9.83 18.03 13.79
N GLY A 224 10.30 18.48 14.95
CA GLY A 224 11.31 17.72 15.71
C GLY A 224 12.68 17.56 15.02
N CYS A 225 13.04 18.51 14.14
CA CYS A 225 14.21 18.43 13.26
C CYS A 225 15.59 18.60 13.92
N ILE A 226 15.68 18.89 15.23
CA ILE A 226 16.93 19.40 15.83
C ILE A 226 17.85 18.26 16.23
N ASN A 227 17.30 17.21 16.85
CA ASN A 227 18.07 16.06 17.31
C ASN A 227 17.43 14.77 16.79
N ARG A 228 18.26 13.86 16.30
CA ARG A 228 17.84 12.53 15.86
C ARG A 228 18.72 11.46 16.46
N TYR A 229 18.09 10.52 17.15
CA TYR A 229 18.74 9.30 17.64
C TYR A 229 18.32 8.13 16.76
N SER A 230 19.24 7.24 16.38
CA SER A 230 18.92 6.14 15.47
C SER A 230 19.44 4.77 15.92
N TYR A 231 18.68 3.75 15.58
CA TYR A 231 19.01 2.33 15.75
C TYR A 231 18.89 1.65 14.39
N THR A 232 19.91 0.90 14.01
CA THR A 232 19.91 0.10 12.78
C THR A 232 19.87 -1.37 13.16
N PHE A 233 18.82 -2.07 12.74
CA PHE A 233 18.66 -3.51 12.94
C PHE A 233 18.76 -4.25 11.62
N GLU A 234 19.40 -5.41 11.62
CA GLU A 234 19.36 -6.39 10.54
C GLU A 234 18.56 -7.61 11.02
N ILE A 235 17.72 -8.17 10.13
CA ILE A 235 17.01 -9.43 10.36
C ILE A 235 17.74 -10.53 9.59
N ALA A 236 18.29 -11.50 10.30
CA ALA A 236 18.93 -12.67 9.70
C ALA A 236 17.89 -13.62 9.08
N ALA A 237 18.34 -14.56 8.24
CA ALA A 237 17.45 -15.48 7.52
C ALA A 237 16.64 -16.40 8.46
N ASP A 238 17.13 -16.65 9.67
CA ASP A 238 16.45 -17.42 10.72
C ASP A 238 15.48 -16.57 11.58
N GLY A 239 15.37 -15.27 11.29
CA GLY A 239 14.55 -14.32 12.05
C GLY A 239 15.26 -13.69 13.25
N THR A 240 16.53 -13.99 13.49
CA THR A 240 17.32 -13.35 14.55
C THR A 240 17.49 -11.86 14.28
N VAL A 241 17.21 -11.02 15.29
CA VAL A 241 17.39 -9.57 15.22
C VAL A 241 18.80 -9.21 15.69
N ILE A 242 19.54 -8.47 14.87
CA ILE A 242 20.91 -8.01 15.17
C ILE A 242 20.92 -6.50 15.19
N LEU A 243 21.28 -5.89 16.32
CA LEU A 243 21.61 -4.46 16.38
C LEU A 243 22.97 -4.24 15.69
N VAL A 244 22.95 -3.52 14.58
CA VAL A 244 24.13 -3.19 13.78
C VAL A 244 24.76 -1.89 14.23
N ARG A 245 23.93 -0.91 14.54
CA ARG A 245 24.37 0.43 14.95
C ARG A 245 23.38 1.02 15.93
N GLU A 246 23.91 1.63 16.97
CA GLU A 246 23.23 2.55 17.86
C GLU A 246 24.03 3.86 17.81
N GLY A 247 23.37 5.00 17.66
CA GLY A 247 24.10 6.25 17.52
C GLY A 247 23.25 7.51 17.69
N GLU A 248 23.88 8.51 18.29
CA GLU A 248 23.46 9.90 18.34
C GLU A 248 24.34 10.68 17.36
N GLU A 249 23.82 10.97 16.16
CA GLU A 249 24.38 12.00 15.27
C GLU A 249 23.44 12.18 14.07
N ILE A 250 22.70 13.30 14.00
CA ILE A 250 23.11 14.42 13.14
C ILE A 250 22.63 15.73 13.78
N PRO A 251 23.51 16.56 14.37
CA PRO A 251 23.22 17.97 14.53
C PRO A 251 23.11 18.58 13.13
N GLY A 252 21.89 18.83 12.65
CA GLY A 252 21.64 19.60 11.42
C GLY A 252 21.63 18.86 10.08
N GLY A 253 21.34 17.55 10.04
CA GLY A 253 21.24 16.79 8.78
C GLY A 253 19.88 16.92 8.11
N THR A 254 19.78 17.77 7.09
CA THR A 254 18.68 17.71 6.10
C THR A 254 18.82 16.41 5.29
N PRO A 255 17.70 15.76 4.87
CA PRO A 255 17.73 14.54 4.07
C PRO A 255 18.39 14.73 2.70
#